data_AF-A0A1F2UI44-F1
#
_entry.id   AF-A0A1F2UI44-F1
#
_cell.length_a   1.000
_cell.length_b   1.000
_cell.length_c   1.000
_cell.angle_alpha   90.00
_cell.angle_beta   90.00
_cell.angle_gamma   90.00
#
_symmetry.space_group_name_H-M   'P 1'
#
loop_
_entity.id
_entity.type
_entity.pdbx_description
1 polymer ?
#
loop_
_entity_poly.entity_id
_entity_poly.type
_entity_poly.pdbx_seq_one_letter_code
_entity_poly.pdbx_strand_id
1 'polypeptide(L)'
;MIDMVSTNTAKLILHTDGAARGNPGPAGAGGEIRNDDGKLLAEVFEYLGEATNNVAEYKALILTLERALLFNPQEIEVRADSELLVKQLRGEYKVKNEGLKPLYARIKVLAANLKKFEVRHVYRSENAHADELANMAIDAYQSGEPTFGSGPGSDSGTPRAPDQDGFDQESLF
;
A
#
# COMPACT_ATOMS: atom_id res chain seq x y z
N MET A 1 -8.28 5.82 31.56
CA MET A 1 -7.56 6.87 30.80
C MET A 1 -6.28 6.22 30.31
N ILE A 2 -6.18 5.95 29.01
CA ILE A 2 -4.96 5.42 28.42
C ILE A 2 -4.10 6.64 28.12
N ASP A 3 -2.93 6.73 28.76
CA ASP A 3 -1.94 7.75 28.43
C ASP A 3 -1.53 7.56 26.97
N MET A 4 -2.10 8.40 26.10
CA MET A 4 -1.60 8.63 24.77
C MET A 4 -0.28 9.37 24.96
N VAL A 5 0.80 8.64 25.20
CA VAL A 5 2.14 9.21 25.13
C VAL A 5 2.30 9.68 23.69
N SER A 6 2.07 10.98 23.50
CA SER A 6 2.39 11.71 22.28
C SER A 6 3.91 11.70 22.16
N THR A 7 4.48 10.57 21.74
CA THR A 7 5.83 10.55 21.20
C THR A 7 5.78 11.40 19.95
N ASN A 8 6.17 12.67 20.10
CA ASN A 8 6.43 13.56 18.99
C ASN A 8 7.66 13.01 18.27
N THR A 9 7.47 12.03 17.40
CA THR A 9 8.57 11.40 16.68
C THR A 9 8.95 12.33 15.54
N ALA A 10 10.06 13.04 15.69
CA ALA A 10 10.49 14.04 14.71
C ALA A 10 10.67 13.41 13.31
N LYS A 11 11.25 12.19 13.25
CA LYS A 11 11.50 11.47 11.99
C LYS A 11 10.98 10.03 12.06
N LEU A 12 10.30 9.61 10.99
CA LEU A 12 9.93 8.22 10.75
C LEU A 12 10.67 7.64 9.56
N ILE A 13 10.94 6.34 9.63
CA ILE A 13 11.50 5.53 8.55
C ILE A 13 10.43 4.53 8.13
N LEU A 14 10.09 4.52 6.84
CA LEU A 14 9.09 3.66 6.25
C LEU A 14 9.77 2.67 5.33
N HIS A 15 9.49 1.38 5.47
CA HIS A 15 9.75 0.39 4.43
C HIS A 15 8.42 -0.01 3.80
N THR A 16 8.38 -0.10 2.47
CA THR A 16 7.14 -0.34 1.73
C THR A 16 7.41 -1.29 0.58
N ASP A 17 6.48 -2.19 0.30
CA ASP A 17 6.55 -3.08 -0.85
C ASP A 17 5.15 -3.38 -1.38
N GLY A 18 5.03 -3.50 -2.70
CA GLY A 18 3.81 -3.95 -3.35
C GLY A 18 4.06 -5.20 -4.18
N ALA A 19 3.26 -6.23 -3.94
CA ALA A 19 3.34 -7.50 -4.65
C ALA A 19 2.15 -7.68 -5.60
N ALA A 20 2.36 -8.27 -6.78
CA ALA A 20 1.30 -8.73 -7.68
C ALA A 20 1.62 -10.14 -8.23
N ARG A 21 0.69 -11.08 -8.09
CA ARG A 21 0.76 -12.44 -8.65
C ARG A 21 0.24 -12.45 -10.09
N GLY A 22 1.01 -11.85 -10.99
CA GLY A 22 0.63 -11.61 -12.39
C GLY A 22 0.81 -10.14 -12.77
N ASN A 23 0.55 -9.79 -14.05
CA ASN A 23 0.65 -8.40 -14.51
C ASN A 23 -0.39 -8.06 -15.60
N PRO A 24 -1.65 -7.74 -15.23
CA PRO A 24 -2.17 -7.61 -13.86
C PRO A 24 -2.48 -8.99 -13.21
N GLY A 25 -2.62 -9.00 -11.88
CA GLY A 25 -3.05 -10.17 -11.10
C GLY A 25 -3.37 -9.79 -9.64
N PRO A 26 -3.76 -10.76 -8.79
CA PRO A 26 -4.01 -10.51 -7.37
C PRO A 26 -2.82 -9.82 -6.71
N ALA A 27 -3.09 -8.72 -6.01
CA ALA A 27 -2.05 -7.84 -5.50
C ALA A 27 -2.25 -7.49 -4.03
N GLY A 28 -1.14 -7.19 -3.36
CA GLY A 28 -1.09 -6.81 -1.96
C GLY A 28 -0.12 -5.65 -1.74
N ALA A 29 -0.39 -4.86 -0.71
CA ALA A 29 0.48 -3.82 -0.20
C ALA A 29 0.98 -4.23 1.19
N GLY A 30 2.24 -3.92 1.48
CA GLY A 30 2.84 -4.11 2.79
C GLY A 30 3.74 -2.94 3.18
N GLY A 31 3.82 -2.65 4.47
CA GLY A 31 4.77 -1.67 4.97
C GLY A 31 4.92 -1.66 6.48
N GLU A 32 6.08 -1.18 6.92
CA GLU A 32 6.42 -1.00 8.33
C GLU A 32 6.86 0.44 8.60
N ILE A 33 6.58 0.91 9.81
CA ILE A 33 6.87 2.26 10.27
C ILE A 33 7.75 2.16 11.50
N ARG A 34 8.94 2.76 11.43
CA ARG A 34 9.91 2.81 12.53
C ARG A 34 10.20 4.25 12.95
N ASN A 35 10.53 4.45 14.22
CA ASN A 35 11.12 5.72 14.67
C ASN A 35 12.60 5.82 14.24
N ASP A 36 13.23 6.96 14.51
CA ASP A 36 14.65 7.20 14.16
C ASP A 36 15.64 6.26 14.88
N ASP A 37 15.25 5.70 16.03
CA ASP A 37 16.04 4.68 16.75
C ASP A 37 15.88 3.27 16.15
N GLY A 38 15.07 3.11 15.09
CA GLY A 38 14.78 1.83 14.44
C GLY A 38 13.71 0.99 15.15
N LYS A 39 13.07 1.52 16.20
CA LYS A 39 11.95 0.84 16.89
C LYS A 39 10.74 0.78 15.97
N LEU A 40 10.19 -0.41 15.77
CA LEU A 40 8.93 -0.64 15.07
C LEU A 40 7.76 -0.01 15.85
N LEU A 41 6.97 0.82 15.17
CA LEU A 41 5.80 1.50 15.70
C LEU A 41 4.49 0.92 15.16
N ALA A 42 4.47 0.51 13.89
CA ALA A 42 3.30 -0.05 13.24
C ALA A 42 3.69 -0.84 11.99
N GLU A 43 2.83 -1.79 11.65
CA GLU A 43 2.82 -2.54 10.39
C GLU A 43 1.46 -2.34 9.73
N VAL A 44 1.44 -2.34 8.41
CA VAL A 44 0.23 -2.27 7.59
C VAL A 44 0.34 -3.24 6.44
N PHE A 45 -0.79 -3.85 6.09
CA PHE A 45 -0.92 -4.67 4.90
C PHE A 45 -2.37 -4.66 4.41
N GLU A 46 -2.57 -4.70 3.11
CA GLU A 46 -3.90 -4.61 2.49
C GLU A 46 -3.95 -5.39 1.18
N TYR A 47 -5.01 -6.18 0.98
CA TYR A 47 -5.29 -6.81 -0.31
C TYR A 47 -5.86 -5.78 -1.28
N LEU A 48 -5.28 -5.67 -2.47
CA LEU A 48 -5.54 -4.58 -3.41
C LEU A 48 -6.47 -4.98 -4.58
N GLY A 49 -7.01 -6.18 -4.57
CA GLY A 49 -7.70 -6.75 -5.74
C GLY A 49 -6.72 -7.12 -6.85
N GLU A 50 -7.11 -6.90 -8.10
CA GLU A 50 -6.20 -7.03 -9.24
C GLU A 50 -5.44 -5.73 -9.52
N ALA A 51 -4.12 -5.82 -9.63
CA ALA A 51 -3.26 -4.71 -10.00
C ALA A 51 -2.01 -5.19 -10.78
N THR A 52 -1.33 -4.24 -11.42
CA THR A 52 0.05 -4.45 -11.88
C THR A 52 1.01 -4.25 -10.70
N ASN A 53 2.24 -4.78 -10.79
CA ASN A 53 3.25 -4.61 -9.74
C ASN A 53 3.48 -3.12 -9.43
N ASN A 54 3.66 -2.29 -10.45
CA ASN A 54 3.91 -0.85 -10.26
C ASN A 54 2.74 -0.14 -9.56
N VAL A 55 1.50 -0.56 -9.81
CA VAL A 55 0.34 0.01 -9.11
C VAL A 55 0.32 -0.44 -7.65
N ALA A 56 0.66 -1.71 -7.37
CA ALA A 56 0.76 -2.23 -6.00
C ALA A 56 1.82 -1.47 -5.18
N GLU A 57 3.01 -1.24 -5.75
CA GLU A 57 4.11 -0.49 -5.13
C GLU A 57 3.71 0.93 -4.72
N TYR A 58 3.03 1.64 -5.63
CA TYR A 58 2.52 2.97 -5.35
C TYR A 58 1.44 2.96 -4.24
N LYS A 59 0.54 1.97 -4.27
CA LYS A 59 -0.51 1.82 -3.25
C LYS A 59 0.06 1.45 -1.88
N ALA A 60 1.10 0.61 -1.83
CA ALA A 60 1.80 0.27 -0.61
C ALA A 60 2.42 1.49 0.08
N LEU A 61 3.03 2.38 -0.72
CA LEU A 61 3.55 3.63 -0.19
C LEU A 61 2.43 4.56 0.32
N ILE A 62 1.31 4.66 -0.40
CA ILE A 62 0.16 5.47 0.05
C ILE A 62 -0.38 4.95 1.38
N LEU A 63 -0.64 3.64 1.48
CA LEU A 63 -1.12 2.98 2.70
C LEU A 63 -0.21 3.26 3.89
N THR A 64 1.10 3.09 3.69
CA THR A 64 2.09 3.28 4.75
C THR A 64 2.22 4.76 5.15
N LEU A 65 2.16 5.69 4.19
CA LEU A 65 2.18 7.12 4.48
C LEU A 65 0.95 7.57 5.26
N GLU A 66 -0.24 7.13 4.87
CA GLU A 66 -1.48 7.46 5.56
C GLU A 66 -1.44 6.99 7.02
N ARG A 67 -0.91 5.78 7.27
CA ARG A 67 -0.70 5.30 8.64
C ARG A 67 0.38 6.10 9.39
N ALA A 68 1.50 6.41 8.74
CA ALA A 68 2.62 7.12 9.34
C ALA A 68 2.25 8.55 9.76
N LEU A 69 1.40 9.24 8.98
CA LEU A 69 0.96 10.59 9.30
C LEU A 69 0.11 10.68 10.59
N LEU A 70 -0.50 9.58 11.04
CA LEU A 70 -1.21 9.53 12.32
C LEU A 70 -0.27 9.69 13.54
N PHE A 71 1.03 9.51 13.36
CA PHE A 71 2.04 9.78 14.39
C PHE A 71 2.53 11.24 14.38
N ASN A 72 1.96 12.08 13.50
CA ASN A 72 2.26 13.50 13.35
C ASN A 72 3.78 13.81 13.21
N PRO A 73 4.50 13.11 12.30
CA PRO A 73 5.94 13.29 12.14
C PRO A 73 6.30 14.64 11.50
N GLN A 74 7.51 15.12 11.74
CA GLN A 74 8.05 16.27 11.00
C GLN A 74 8.76 15.85 9.72
N GLU A 75 9.39 14.67 9.73
CA GLU A 75 10.19 14.13 8.65
C GLU A 75 9.84 12.68 8.37
N ILE A 76 9.85 12.30 7.08
CA ILE A 76 9.70 10.91 6.65
C ILE A 76 10.82 10.56 5.68
N GLU A 77 11.45 9.42 5.92
CA GLU A 77 12.34 8.73 4.98
C GLU A 77 11.66 7.44 4.51
N VAL A 78 11.36 7.35 3.22
CA VAL A 78 10.84 6.15 2.58
C VAL A 78 11.99 5.32 2.04
N ARG A 79 11.98 4.01 2.30
CA ARG A 79 12.89 3.01 1.78
C ARG A 79 12.08 1.98 0.99
N ALA A 80 12.43 1.82 -0.28
CA ALA A 80 11.81 0.86 -1.18
C ALA A 80 12.89 0.28 -2.11
N ASP A 81 12.74 -0.97 -2.50
CA ASP A 81 13.60 -1.63 -3.50
C ASP A 81 13.11 -1.45 -4.95
N SER A 82 11.93 -0.85 -5.13
CA SER A 82 11.42 -0.44 -6.45
C SER A 82 12.16 0.79 -7.01
N GLU A 83 13.16 0.55 -7.87
CA GLU A 83 13.93 1.61 -8.52
C GLU A 83 13.05 2.59 -9.31
N LEU A 84 12.01 2.09 -10.00
CA LEU A 84 11.07 2.93 -10.76
C LEU A 84 10.34 3.92 -9.85
N LEU A 85 9.76 3.43 -8.75
CA LEU A 85 9.04 4.24 -7.76
C LEU A 85 9.97 5.31 -7.18
N VAL A 86 11.16 4.90 -6.72
CA VAL A 86 12.16 5.80 -6.13
C VAL A 86 12.56 6.90 -7.10
N LYS A 87 12.93 6.56 -8.34
CA LYS A 87 13.36 7.54 -9.34
C LYS A 87 12.23 8.48 -9.77
N GLN A 88 10.99 8.01 -9.83
CA GLN A 88 9.85 8.88 -10.13
C GLN A 88 9.57 9.86 -8.99
N LEU A 89 9.60 9.41 -7.73
CA LEU A 89 9.39 10.27 -6.56
C LEU A 89 10.48 11.30 -6.37
N ARG A 90 11.73 10.97 -6.74
CA ARG A 90 12.85 11.91 -6.78
C ARG A 90 12.81 12.87 -7.97
N GLY A 91 11.88 12.69 -8.91
CA GLY A 91 11.76 13.51 -10.11
C GLY A 91 12.82 13.21 -11.18
N GLU A 92 13.61 12.14 -11.01
CA GLU A 92 14.58 11.69 -11.99
C GLU A 92 13.87 11.15 -13.24
N TYR A 93 12.75 10.43 -13.03
CA TYR A 93 11.91 9.89 -14.10
C TYR A 93 10.51 10.54 -14.13
N LYS A 94 10.00 10.80 -15.33
CA LYS A 94 8.61 11.27 -15.52
C LYS A 94 7.62 10.12 -15.34
N VAL A 95 6.52 10.37 -14.65
CA VAL A 95 5.37 9.45 -14.55
C VAL A 95 4.53 9.57 -15.82
N LYS A 96 4.75 8.65 -16.77
CA LYS A 96 4.04 8.63 -18.07
C LYS A 96 2.77 7.78 -18.04
N ASN A 97 2.73 6.74 -17.22
CA ASN A 97 1.57 5.85 -17.13
C ASN A 97 0.38 6.59 -16.49
N GLU A 98 -0.75 6.64 -17.20
CA GLU A 98 -1.96 7.37 -16.73
C GLU A 98 -2.52 6.82 -15.42
N GLY A 99 -2.40 5.50 -15.18
CA GLY A 99 -2.81 4.88 -13.92
C GLY A 99 -1.91 5.24 -12.72
N LEU A 100 -0.64 5.57 -12.96
CA LEU A 100 0.31 5.97 -11.90
C LEU A 100 0.23 7.45 -11.55
N LYS A 101 -0.18 8.33 -12.48
CA LYS A 101 -0.31 9.77 -12.23
C LYS A 101 -1.18 10.14 -11.02
N PRO A 102 -2.40 9.58 -10.83
CA PRO A 102 -3.20 9.91 -9.66
C PRO A 102 -2.55 9.43 -8.35
N LEU A 103 -1.89 8.27 -8.36
CA LEU A 103 -1.19 7.73 -7.19
C LEU A 103 0.02 8.59 -6.82
N TYR A 104 0.79 9.01 -7.82
CA TYR A 104 1.89 9.96 -7.64
C TYR A 104 1.41 11.28 -7.04
N ALA A 105 0.32 11.85 -7.57
CA ALA A 105 -0.26 13.07 -7.05
C ALA A 105 -0.71 12.92 -5.58
N ARG A 106 -1.32 11.78 -5.23
CA ARG A 106 -1.70 11.47 -3.84
C ARG A 106 -0.49 11.46 -2.90
N ILE A 107 0.61 10.81 -3.29
CA ILE A 107 1.85 10.79 -2.49
C ILE A 107 2.40 12.22 -2.31
N LYS A 108 2.39 13.04 -3.36
CA LYS A 108 2.82 14.45 -3.27
C LYS A 108 1.97 15.26 -2.29
N VAL A 109 0.66 15.03 -2.25
CA VAL A 109 -0.26 15.68 -1.29
C VAL A 109 0.04 15.22 0.14
N LEU A 110 0.18 13.92 0.37
CA LEU A 110 0.50 13.36 1.69
C LEU A 110 1.84 13.90 2.23
N ALA A 111 2.82 14.08 1.35
CA ALA A 111 4.14 14.59 1.71
C ALA A 111 4.22 16.13 1.88
N ALA A 112 3.20 16.88 1.45
CA ALA A 112 3.29 18.34 1.29
C ALA A 112 3.53 19.10 2.61
N ASN A 113 3.03 18.58 3.73
CA ASN A 113 3.12 19.25 5.04
C ASN A 113 4.31 18.79 5.88
N LEU A 114 5.10 17.83 5.40
CA LEU A 114 6.31 17.40 6.08
C LEU A 114 7.39 18.48 5.92
N LYS A 115 8.17 18.71 6.99
CA LYS A 115 9.38 19.53 6.88
C LYS A 115 10.39 18.90 5.94
N LYS A 116 10.41 17.57 5.88
CA LYS A 116 11.31 16.80 5.03
C LYS A 116 10.67 15.49 4.57
N PHE A 117 10.79 15.21 3.28
CA PHE A 117 10.38 13.95 2.67
C PHE A 117 11.51 13.44 1.78
N GLU A 118 12.15 12.35 2.20
CA GLU A 118 13.21 11.67 1.45
C GLU A 118 12.74 10.30 0.98
N VAL A 119 13.21 9.88 -0.18
CA VAL A 119 12.99 8.53 -0.71
C VAL A 119 14.34 7.92 -1.03
N ARG A 120 14.59 6.68 -0.62
CA ARG A 120 15.84 5.94 -0.81
C ARG A 120 15.57 4.57 -1.40
N HIS A 121 16.39 4.23 -2.40
CA HIS A 121 16.46 2.87 -2.90
C HIS A 121 17.27 2.04 -1.91
N VAL A 122 16.78 0.84 -1.58
CA VAL A 122 17.47 -0.16 -0.74
C VAL A 122 17.51 -1.49 -1.49
N TYR A 123 18.38 -2.42 -1.07
CA TYR A 123 18.36 -3.76 -1.63
C TYR A 123 17.14 -4.54 -1.13
N ARG A 124 16.64 -5.48 -1.93
CA ARG A 124 15.51 -6.34 -1.53
C ARG A 124 15.72 -7.08 -0.21
N SER A 125 16.96 -7.48 0.11
CA SER A 125 17.29 -8.10 1.40
C SER A 125 17.05 -7.16 2.60
N GLU A 126 17.07 -5.86 2.38
CA GLU A 126 16.79 -4.84 3.40
C GLU A 126 15.29 -4.49 3.47
N ASN A 127 14.50 -4.89 2.47
CA ASN A 127 13.04 -4.62 2.37
C ASN A 127 12.17 -5.87 2.61
N ALA A 128 12.77 -6.99 3.03
CA ALA A 128 12.12 -8.31 3.09
C ALA A 128 10.86 -8.35 3.96
N HIS A 129 10.82 -7.55 5.05
CA HIS A 129 9.65 -7.52 5.94
C HIS A 129 8.43 -6.87 5.27
N ALA A 130 8.63 -5.82 4.46
CA ALA A 130 7.54 -5.20 3.72
C ALA A 130 7.02 -6.12 2.60
N ASP A 131 7.92 -6.85 1.93
CA ASP A 131 7.59 -7.88 0.92
C ASP A 131 6.79 -9.04 1.53
N GLU A 132 7.16 -9.49 2.73
CA GLU A 132 6.38 -10.48 3.48
C GLU A 132 4.96 -9.99 3.78
N LEU A 133 4.82 -8.76 4.32
CA LEU A 133 3.53 -8.15 4.60
C LEU A 133 2.64 -8.04 3.34
N ALA A 134 3.23 -7.66 2.19
CA ALA A 134 2.50 -7.55 0.93
C ALA A 134 1.99 -8.93 0.45
N ASN A 135 2.81 -9.97 0.56
CA ASN A 135 2.40 -11.33 0.21
C ASN A 135 1.38 -11.91 1.20
N MET A 136 1.52 -11.65 2.49
CA MET A 136 0.54 -12.01 3.52
C MET A 136 -0.85 -11.47 3.21
N ALA A 137 -0.95 -10.23 2.69
CA ALA A 137 -2.22 -9.65 2.29
C ALA A 137 -2.90 -10.44 1.16
N ILE A 138 -2.13 -10.93 0.18
CA ILE A 138 -2.63 -11.74 -0.92
C ILE A 138 -3.05 -13.12 -0.40
N ASP A 139 -2.22 -13.74 0.43
CA ASP A 139 -2.48 -15.08 0.98
C ASP A 139 -3.70 -15.11 1.89
N ALA A 140 -3.85 -14.14 2.80
CA ALA A 140 -5.01 -14.05 3.70
C ALA A 140 -6.33 -13.95 2.93
N TYR A 141 -6.36 -13.18 1.84
CA TYR A 141 -7.54 -13.09 0.99
C TYR A 141 -7.82 -14.42 0.26
N GLN A 142 -6.79 -15.10 -0.23
CA GLN A 142 -6.94 -16.36 -0.96
C GLN A 142 -7.30 -17.56 -0.07
N SER A 143 -6.88 -17.56 1.19
CA SER A 143 -7.25 -18.59 2.17
C SER A 143 -8.65 -18.38 2.76
N GLY A 144 -9.29 -17.23 2.52
CA GLY A 144 -10.58 -16.88 3.13
C GLY A 144 -10.47 -16.51 4.61
N GLU A 145 -9.26 -16.22 5.11
CA GLU A 145 -9.05 -15.78 6.47
C GLU A 145 -9.53 -14.32 6.65
N PRO A 146 -10.27 -13.99 7.72
CA PRO A 146 -10.69 -12.63 7.97
C PRO A 146 -9.47 -11.74 8.20
N THR A 147 -9.27 -10.74 7.35
CA THR A 147 -8.24 -9.72 7.52
C THR A 147 -8.65 -8.78 8.65
N PHE A 148 -8.04 -8.94 9.83
CA PHE A 148 -8.30 -8.05 10.96
C PHE A 148 -7.56 -6.71 10.79
N GLY A 149 -8.27 -5.70 10.30
CA GLY A 149 -7.79 -4.31 10.20
C GLY A 149 -8.91 -3.28 10.12
N SER A 150 -9.39 -2.84 11.30
CA SER A 150 -10.27 -1.68 11.60
C SER A 150 -11.80 -1.90 11.69
N GLY A 151 -12.31 -2.06 12.93
CA GLY A 151 -13.57 -1.47 13.44
C GLY A 151 -14.94 -1.93 12.87
N PRO A 152 -16.05 -1.80 13.64
CA PRO A 152 -17.27 -2.57 13.40
C PRO A 152 -18.16 -1.94 12.32
N GLY A 153 -18.61 -2.76 11.38
CA GLY A 153 -19.57 -2.41 10.34
C GLY A 153 -19.85 -3.58 9.41
N SER A 154 -20.23 -4.72 9.99
CA SER A 154 -20.81 -5.83 9.24
C SER A 154 -22.18 -5.39 8.70
N ASP A 155 -22.26 -5.12 7.40
CA ASP A 155 -23.49 -5.40 6.67
C ASP A 155 -23.21 -6.61 5.77
N SER A 156 -23.76 -7.75 6.18
CA SER A 156 -23.63 -9.03 5.52
C SER A 156 -24.52 -9.05 4.26
N GLY A 157 -24.02 -8.46 3.17
CA GLY A 157 -24.53 -8.72 1.84
C GLY A 157 -23.89 -9.98 1.27
N THR A 158 -24.57 -11.12 1.39
CA THR A 158 -24.20 -12.35 0.67
C THR A 158 -24.22 -12.10 -0.84
N PRO A 159 -23.23 -12.58 -1.64
CA PRO A 159 -23.35 -12.55 -3.08
C PRO A 159 -24.43 -13.54 -3.50
N ARG A 160 -25.55 -13.04 -4.01
CA ARG A 160 -26.53 -13.84 -4.74
C ARG A 160 -25.86 -14.33 -6.03
N ALA A 161 -25.89 -15.64 -6.26
CA ALA A 161 -25.45 -16.25 -7.51
C ALA A 161 -26.16 -15.59 -8.70
N PRO A 162 -25.51 -15.45 -9.88
CA PRO A 162 -26.19 -14.96 -11.06
C PRO A 162 -27.33 -15.91 -11.42
N ASP A 163 -28.54 -15.36 -11.49
CA ASP A 163 -29.72 -16.04 -12.01
C ASP A 163 -29.41 -16.50 -13.45
N GLN A 164 -29.65 -17.78 -13.73
CA GLN A 164 -29.66 -18.31 -15.09
C GLN A 164 -31.00 -17.93 -15.72
N ASP A 165 -31.03 -16.83 -16.47
CA ASP A 165 -32.10 -16.61 -17.44
C ASP A 165 -31.68 -17.23 -18.78
N GLY A 166 -32.40 -18.28 -19.15
CA GLY A 166 -32.36 -18.88 -20.47
C GLY A 166 -33.22 -18.12 -21.48
N PHE A 167 -32.94 -18.44 -22.75
CA PHE A 167 -33.67 -18.08 -23.99
C PHE A 167 -33.44 -16.64 -24.49
N ASP A 168 -33.06 -16.36 -25.74
CA ASP A 168 -33.38 -17.06 -27.00
C ASP A 168 -32.23 -17.06 -28.02
N GLN A 169 -32.19 -18.15 -28.80
CA GLN A 169 -31.58 -18.19 -30.12
C GLN A 169 -32.48 -17.41 -31.09
N GLU A 170 -31.98 -16.34 -31.72
CA GLU A 170 -32.23 -15.98 -33.13
C GLU A 170 -31.70 -14.57 -33.42
N SER A 171 -30.65 -14.50 -34.26
CA SER A 171 -30.59 -13.70 -35.50
C SER A 171 -29.13 -13.48 -35.92
N LEU A 172 -28.65 -14.37 -36.79
CA LEU A 172 -27.68 -13.99 -37.79
C LEU A 172 -28.37 -13.02 -38.76
N PHE A 173 -27.83 -11.82 -38.94
CA PHE A 173 -27.55 -11.18 -40.24
C PHE A 173 -26.53 -10.05 -40.00
#